data_AF-A0A7X6VBN6-F1
#
_entry.id   AF-A0A7X6VBN6-F1
#
_cell.length_a   1.000
_cell.length_b   1.000
_cell.length_c   1.000
_cell.angle_alpha   90.00
_cell.angle_beta   90.00
_cell.angle_gamma   90.00
#
_symmetry.space_group_name_H-M   'P 1'
#
loop_
_entity.id
_entity.type
_entity.pdbx_description
1 polymer ?
#
loop_
_entity_poly.entity_id
_entity_poly.type
_entity_poly.pdbx_seq_one_letter_code
_entity_poly.pdbx_strand_id
1 'polypeptide(L)' 'MNDKPYWETERPQVIEAGKQIFSYYKAAGVLEIASIIQEDGIKKAIRRQVLSASKLRRNEDAANMFIDFMAAAGLIQELD' A
#
# COMPACT_ATOMS: atom_id res chain seq x y z
N MET A 1 25.52 -4.72 5.37
CA MET A 1 24.13 -4.32 5.03
C MET A 1 23.52 -5.46 4.24
N ASN A 2 22.30 -5.87 4.57
CA ASN A 2 21.65 -6.96 3.86
C ASN A 2 21.03 -6.34 2.60
N ASP A 3 21.62 -6.57 1.42
CA ASP A 3 21.18 -5.97 0.14
C ASP A 3 19.89 -6.60 -0.42
N LYS A 4 19.26 -7.49 0.35
CA LYS A 4 18.02 -8.14 -0.06
C LYS A 4 16.87 -7.13 -0.01
N PRO A 5 16.02 -7.11 -1.03
CA PRO A 5 14.88 -6.22 -1.04
C PRO A 5 13.90 -6.54 0.10
N TYR A 6 13.13 -5.53 0.53
CA TYR A 6 12.24 -5.66 1.68
C TYR A 6 11.21 -6.80 1.53
N TRP A 7 10.71 -7.03 0.31
CA TRP A 7 9.73 -8.09 0.03
C TRP A 7 10.28 -9.52 0.19
N GLU A 8 11.61 -9.69 0.26
CA GLU A 8 12.24 -10.99 0.55
C GLU A 8 12.56 -11.18 2.04
N THR A 9 12.58 -10.11 2.82
CA THR A 9 13.07 -10.10 4.20
C THR A 9 11.97 -9.83 5.23
N GLU A 10 10.86 -9.25 4.81
CA GLU A 10 9.72 -8.93 5.65
C GLU A 10 8.45 -9.63 5.16
N ARG A 11 7.72 -10.25 6.10
CA ARG A 11 6.37 -10.76 5.83
C ARG A 11 5.36 -9.63 6.05
N PRO A 12 4.56 -9.26 5.03
CA PRO A 12 3.60 -8.18 5.18
C PRO A 12 2.39 -8.62 6.01
N GLN A 13 1.73 -7.64 6.62
CA GLN A 13 0.34 -7.79 7.04
C GLN A 13 -0.55 -7.64 5.81
N VAL A 14 -1.44 -8.61 5.57
CA VAL A 14 -2.23 -8.67 4.34
C VAL A 14 -3.71 -8.53 4.66
N ILE A 15 -4.38 -7.63 3.93
CA ILE A 15 -5.84 -7.44 3.97
C ILE A 15 -6.38 -7.63 2.56
N GLU A 16 -7.33 -8.54 2.39
CA GLU A 16 -8.08 -8.71 1.14
C GLU A 16 -9.39 -7.92 1.21
N ALA A 17 -9.66 -7.06 0.23
CA ALA A 17 -10.91 -6.33 0.11
C ALA A 17 -11.43 -6.40 -1.33
N GLY A 18 -12.36 -7.33 -1.56
CA GLY A 18 -12.93 -7.57 -2.88
C GLY A 18 -11.85 -7.99 -3.89
N LYS A 19 -11.61 -7.14 -4.91
CA LYS A 19 -10.59 -7.38 -5.94
C LYS A 19 -9.23 -6.77 -5.58
N GLN A 20 -9.04 -6.26 -4.38
CA GLN A 20 -7.80 -5.63 -3.95
C GLN A 20 -7.14 -6.41 -2.82
N ILE A 21 -5.81 -6.43 -2.83
CA ILE A 21 -4.97 -6.88 -1.72
C ILE A 21 -4.14 -5.69 -1.27
N PHE A 22 -4.16 -5.43 0.03
CA PHE A 22 -3.30 -4.47 0.70
C PHE A 22 -2.25 -5.25 1.48
N SER A 23 -0.98 -5.04 1.15
CA SER A 23 0.16 -5.66 1.83
C SER A 23 0.98 -4.57 2.49
N TYR A 24 0.98 -4.54 3.82
CA TYR A 24 1.74 -3.57 4.60
C TYR A 24 3.01 -4.20 5.20
N TYR A 25 4.15 -3.67 4.76
CA TYR A 25 5.48 -4.01 5.25
C TYR A 25 5.88 -2.94 6.28
N LYS A 26 5.71 -3.28 7.56
CA LYS A 26 5.84 -2.36 8.69
C LYS A 26 7.26 -1.85 8.87
N ALA A 27 8.27 -2.72 8.80
CA ALA A 27 9.68 -2.34 8.97
C ALA A 27 10.15 -1.47 7.79
N ALA A 28 9.70 -1.78 6.57
CA ALA A 28 9.97 -0.97 5.39
C ALA A 28 9.15 0.33 5.31
N GLY A 29 8.02 0.42 6.04
CA GLY A 29 7.07 1.54 5.93
C GLY A 29 6.45 1.65 4.54
N VAL A 30 6.13 0.50 3.93
CA VAL A 30 5.62 0.39 2.56
C VAL A 30 4.23 -0.26 2.56
N LEU A 31 3.28 0.39 1.89
CA LEU A 31 1.98 -0.17 1.56
C LEU A 31 1.94 -0.51 0.07
N GLU A 32 1.76 -1.79 -0.25
CA GLU A 32 1.49 -2.24 -1.61
C GLU A 32 0.00 -2.50 -1.79
N ILE A 33 -0.55 -1.99 -2.89
CA ILE A 33 -1.94 -2.19 -3.30
C ILE A 33 -1.91 -2.98 -4.59
N ALA A 34 -2.39 -4.22 -4.55
CA ALA A 34 -2.49 -5.09 -5.70
C ALA A 34 -3.95 -5.29 -6.12
N SER A 35 -4.26 -5.23 -7.42
CA SER A 35 -5.55 -5.68 -7.95
C SER A 35 -5.46 -7.14 -8.40
N ILE A 36 -6.36 -7.98 -7.91
CA ILE A 36 -6.50 -9.38 -8.31
C ILE A 36 -7.55 -9.47 -9.44
N ILE A 37 -7.22 -10.24 -10.47
CA ILE A 37 -8.20 -10.80 -11.39
C ILE A 37 -8.19 -12.31 -11.29
N GLN A 38 -9.32 -12.91 -11.62
CA GLN A 38 -9.45 -14.35 -11.77
C GLN A 38 -9.57 -14.66 -13.26
N GLU A 39 -8.56 -15.32 -13.82
CA GLU A 39 -8.55 -15.81 -15.20
C GLU A 39 -8.32 -17.32 -15.15
N ASP A 40 -9.19 -18.09 -15.80
CA ASP A 40 -9.07 -19.54 -15.92
C ASP A 40 -8.88 -20.28 -14.57
N GLY A 41 -9.52 -19.77 -13.52
CA GLY A 41 -9.42 -20.32 -12.15
C GLY A 41 -8.16 -19.89 -11.38
N ILE A 42 -7.25 -19.13 -11.98
CA ILE A 42 -6.02 -18.64 -11.34
C ILE A 42 -6.21 -17.20 -10.90
N LYS A 43 -5.98 -16.92 -9.61
CA LYS A 43 -5.89 -15.55 -9.08
C LYS A 43 -4.54 -14.94 -9.48
N LYS A 44 -4.56 -13.86 -10.26
CA LYS A 44 -3.36 -13.12 -10.68
C LYS A 44 -3.42 -11.66 -10.22
N ALA A 45 -2.31 -11.16 -9.69
CA ALA A 45 -2.14 -9.74 -9.41
C ALA A 45 -1.70 -9.01 -10.70
N ILE A 46 -2.49 -8.06 -11.20
CA ILE A 46 -2.23 -7.40 -12.49
C ILE A 46 -1.76 -5.95 -12.37
N ARG A 47 -2.05 -5.28 -11.25
CA ARG A 47 -1.65 -3.90 -11.00
C ARG A 47 -1.13 -3.82 -9.59
N ARG A 48 0.11 -3.34 -9.42
CA ARG A 48 0.73 -3.08 -8.13
C ARG A 48 1.07 -1.61 -8.03
N GLN A 49 0.46 -0.93 -7.08
CA GLN A 49 0.84 0.41 -6.68
C GLN A 49 1.56 0.31 -5.34
N VAL A 50 2.61 1.13 -5.17
CA VAL A 50 3.43 1.11 -3.97
C VAL A 50 3.47 2.51 -3.40
N LEU A 51 2.94 2.66 -2.20
CA LEU A 51 2.96 3.86 -1.37
C LEU A 51 4.03 3.69 -0.30
N SER A 52 4.95 4.64 -0.21
CA SER A 52 5.99 4.69 0.80
C SER A 52 6.14 6.11 1.31
N ALA A 53 6.65 6.28 2.53
CA ALA A 53 6.93 7.61 3.07
C ALA A 53 7.85 8.43 2.14
N SER A 54 8.82 7.79 1.48
CA SER A 54 9.71 8.45 0.52
C SER A 54 8.99 8.95 -0.74
N LYS A 55 7.98 8.21 -1.24
CA LYS A 55 7.18 8.62 -2.40
C LYS A 55 6.21 9.74 -2.05
N LEU A 56 5.54 9.64 -0.90
CA LEU A 56 4.64 10.69 -0.41
C LEU A 56 5.40 12.01 -0.18
N ARG A 57 6.58 11.97 0.43
CA ARG A 57 7.42 13.17 0.62
C ARG A 57 7.83 13.87 -0.68
N ARG A 58 7.84 13.16 -1.81
CA ARG A 58 8.25 13.69 -3.12
C ARG A 58 7.07 14.05 -4.01
N ASN A 59 5.84 13.81 -3.55
CA ASN A 59 4.63 14.05 -4.31
C ASN A 59 3.56 14.57 -3.34
N GLU A 60 3.49 15.89 -3.25
CA GLU A 60 2.59 16.62 -2.35
C GLU A 60 1.11 16.30 -2.64
N ASP A 61 0.71 16.23 -3.91
CA ASP A 61 -0.65 15.86 -4.30
C ASP A 61 -1.03 14.47 -3.79
N ALA A 62 -0.12 13.49 -3.90
CA ALA A 62 -0.35 12.14 -3.40
C ALA A 62 -0.39 12.07 -1.87
N ALA A 63 0.38 12.93 -1.19
CA ALA A 63 0.35 13.05 0.27
C ALA A 63 -0.96 13.67 0.74
N ASN A 64 -1.41 14.76 0.12
CA ASN A 64 -2.67 15.43 0.44
C ASN A 64 -3.85 14.49 0.18
N MET A 65 -3.93 13.85 -0.98
CA MET A 65 -4.97 12.87 -1.28
C MET A 65 -5.01 11.71 -0.26
N PHE A 66 -3.85 11.27 0.23
CA PHE A 66 -3.79 10.23 1.27
C PHE A 66 -4.30 10.75 2.62
N ILE A 67 -3.95 11.97 3.00
CA ILE A 67 -4.46 12.63 4.22
C ILE A 67 -5.98 12.77 4.14
N ASP A 68 -6.52 13.32 3.04
CA ASP A 68 -7.95 13.49 2.81
C ASP A 68 -8.70 12.15 2.92
N PHE A 69 -8.13 11.08 2.34
CA PHE A 69 -8.69 9.73 2.43
C PHE A 69 -8.73 9.23 3.89
N MET A 70 -7.64 9.41 4.62
CA MET A 70 -7.54 8.97 6.02
C MET A 70 -8.50 9.77 6.92
N ALA A 71 -8.69 11.05 6.64
CA ALA A 71 -9.66 11.91 7.32
C ALA A 71 -11.11 11.48 6.99
N ALA A 72 -11.43 11.25 5.72
CA ALA A 72 -12.73 10.75 5.28
C ALA A 72 -13.07 9.36 5.86
N ALA A 73 -12.06 8.52 6.06
CA ALA A 73 -12.20 7.22 6.73
C ALA A 73 -12.32 7.32 8.26
N GLY A 74 -12.19 8.51 8.84
CA GLY A 74 -12.25 8.75 10.28
C GLY A 74 -11.03 8.23 11.06
N LEU A 75 -9.91 7.99 10.38
CA LEU A 75 -8.68 7.46 10.98
C LEU A 75 -7.79 8.57 11.56
N ILE A 76 -7.89 9.77 11.02
CA ILE A 76 -7.22 10.98 11.50
C ILE A 76 -8.21 12.15 11.50
N GLN A 77 -7.91 13.18 12.29
CA GLN A 77 -8.53 14.50 12.14
C GLN A 77 -7.55 15.39 11.39
N GLU A 78 -8.03 16.14 10.41
CA GLU A 78 -7.30 17.30 9.93
C GLU A 78 -7.22 18.30 11.09
N LEU A 79 -5.99 18.69 11.44
CA LEU A 79 -5.78 19.79 12.36
C LEU A 79 -5.98 21.06 11.55
N ASP A 80 -7.05 21.80 11.85
CA ASP A 80 -7.30 23.15 11.35
C ASP A 80 -6.09 24.09 11.55
#